data_AF-A0A954XSF1-F1
#
_entry.id   AF-A0A954XSF1-F1
#
_cell.length_a   1.000
_cell.length_b   1.000
_cell.length_c   1.000
_cell.angle_alpha   90.00
_cell.angle_beta   90.00
_cell.angle_gamma   90.00
#
_symmetry.space_group_name_H-M   'P 1'
#
loop_
_entity.id
_entity.type
_entity.pdbx_description
1 polymer ?
#
loop_
_entity_poly.entity_id
_entity_poly.type
_entity_poly.pdbx_seq_one_letter_code
_entity_poly.pdbx_strand_id
1 'polypeptide(L)'
;MPTVLERVKAAIVGDDANRLARRKGIKREIAKLQALDGRRSDITNQIRKLNEREAKAEGEHEKVCQPIQDRLSTLELEATELILADKEIPSELSDERGELLEQLASANSRLETEAKTIRDLRLQLEKQRASLGDTTTEASRLRGQLTAHGVANPELLAERFVVDQQVLWAEKRHRAAKEECQLAQRHYVEQVQRREDARVINSRGEVVRDPEPDEHEQRLLREVAGWEHECEAAAAAVAEAHAAREEIRQQIVAE
;
A
#
# COMPACT_ATOMS: atom_id res chain seq x y z
N MET A 1 -57.33 -10.92 14.15
CA MET A 1 -56.39 -11.55 13.19
C MET A 1 -55.48 -10.46 12.65
N PRO A 2 -54.17 -10.48 12.91
CA PRO A 2 -53.27 -9.46 12.36
C PRO A 2 -53.24 -9.54 10.84
N THR A 3 -53.20 -8.38 10.19
CA THR A 3 -53.10 -8.22 8.74
C THR A 3 -51.77 -8.77 8.22
N VAL A 4 -51.69 -9.11 6.93
CA VAL A 4 -50.44 -9.59 6.30
C VAL A 4 -49.31 -8.56 6.51
N LEU A 5 -49.64 -7.27 6.45
CA LEU A 5 -48.70 -6.17 6.66
C LEU A 5 -48.19 -6.09 8.11
N GLU A 6 -49.05 -6.36 9.10
CA GLU A 6 -48.65 -6.42 10.52
C GLU A 6 -47.79 -7.65 10.82
N ARG A 7 -48.04 -8.79 10.16
CA ARG A 7 -47.21 -10.00 10.30
C ARG A 7 -45.83 -9.82 9.67
N VAL A 8 -45.77 -9.17 8.50
CA VAL A 8 -44.50 -8.82 7.84
C VAL A 8 -43.73 -7.80 8.68
N LYS A 9 -44.39 -6.75 9.20
CA LYS A 9 -43.75 -5.80 10.12
C LYS A 9 -43.27 -6.45 11.41
N ALA A 10 -44.06 -7.33 12.04
CA ALA A 10 -43.64 -8.02 13.26
C ALA A 10 -42.47 -9.00 13.02
N ALA A 11 -42.43 -9.65 11.85
CA ALA A 11 -41.29 -10.48 11.44
C ALA A 11 -40.02 -9.64 11.19
N ILE A 12 -40.15 -8.48 10.55
CA ILE A 12 -39.03 -7.55 10.29
C ILE A 12 -38.52 -6.92 11.60
N VAL A 13 -39.43 -6.44 12.47
CA VAL A 13 -39.08 -5.77 13.73
C VAL A 13 -38.54 -6.76 14.79
N GLY A 14 -39.06 -7.99 14.83
CA GLY A 14 -38.53 -9.06 15.68
C GLY A 14 -37.14 -9.55 15.23
N ASP A 15 -36.85 -9.45 13.94
CA ASP A 15 -35.53 -9.75 13.36
C ASP A 15 -34.55 -8.58 13.56
N ASP A 16 -35.03 -7.33 13.59
CA ASP A 16 -34.20 -6.13 13.75
C ASP A 16 -33.45 -6.08 15.09
N ALA A 17 -34.09 -6.44 16.20
CA ALA A 17 -33.41 -6.48 17.49
C ALA A 17 -32.25 -7.49 17.50
N ASN A 18 -32.46 -8.66 16.88
CA ASN A 18 -31.45 -9.70 16.74
C ASN A 18 -30.34 -9.30 15.78
N ARG A 19 -30.69 -8.67 14.65
CA ARG A 19 -29.76 -8.07 13.67
C ARG A 19 -28.86 -7.05 14.33
N LEU A 20 -29.43 -6.07 15.04
CA LEU A 20 -28.68 -5.03 15.75
C LEU A 20 -27.79 -5.61 16.85
N ALA A 21 -28.25 -6.64 17.57
CA ALA A 21 -27.44 -7.33 18.56
C ALA A 21 -26.22 -8.04 17.92
N ARG A 22 -26.42 -8.78 16.82
CA ARG A 22 -25.33 -9.42 16.05
C ARG A 22 -24.34 -8.39 15.53
N ARG A 23 -24.86 -7.32 14.93
CA ARG A 23 -24.07 -6.21 14.39
C ARG A 23 -23.23 -5.54 15.47
N LYS A 24 -23.80 -5.28 16.65
CA LYS A 24 -23.07 -4.75 17.82
C LYS A 24 -21.99 -5.72 18.30
N GLY A 25 -22.26 -7.03 18.24
CA GLY A 25 -21.25 -8.08 18.51
C GLY A 25 -20.05 -7.96 17.58
N ILE A 26 -20.31 -7.95 16.26
CA ILE A 26 -19.27 -7.82 15.22
C ILE A 26 -18.48 -6.52 15.38
N LYS A 27 -19.15 -5.37 15.60
CA LYS A 27 -18.47 -4.08 15.83
C LYS A 27 -17.55 -4.13 17.06
N ARG A 28 -17.96 -4.78 18.14
CA ARG A 28 -17.11 -4.96 19.34
C ARG A 28 -15.88 -5.81 19.05
N GLU A 29 -16.04 -6.88 18.28
CA GLU A 29 -14.90 -7.73 17.89
C GLU A 29 -13.93 -6.97 16.99
N ILE A 30 -14.42 -6.23 15.99
CA ILE A 30 -13.58 -5.35 15.15
C ILE A 30 -12.81 -4.35 16.02
N ALA A 31 -13.47 -3.70 16.98
CA ALA A 31 -12.81 -2.76 17.88
C ALA A 31 -11.72 -3.42 18.74
N LYS A 32 -11.93 -4.67 19.18
CA LYS A 32 -10.90 -5.44 19.89
C LYS A 32 -9.69 -5.72 18.99
N LEU A 33 -9.91 -6.14 17.75
CA LEU A 33 -8.82 -6.40 16.81
C LEU A 33 -8.05 -5.12 16.47
N GLN A 34 -8.75 -4.00 16.26
CA GLN A 34 -8.12 -2.69 16.06
C GLN A 34 -7.25 -2.25 17.24
N ALA A 35 -7.70 -2.53 18.47
CA ALA A 35 -6.89 -2.26 19.66
C ALA A 35 -5.62 -3.13 19.71
N LEU A 36 -5.70 -4.39 19.27
CA LEU A 36 -4.53 -5.29 19.16
C LEU A 36 -3.57 -4.81 18.07
N ASP A 37 -4.07 -4.39 16.92
CA ASP A 37 -3.26 -3.81 15.84
C ASP A 37 -2.58 -2.51 16.29
N GLY A 38 -3.29 -1.64 17.02
CA GLY A 38 -2.72 -0.44 17.63
C GLY A 38 -1.55 -0.78 18.56
N ARG A 39 -1.74 -1.74 19.47
CA ARG A 39 -0.66 -2.23 20.35
C ARG A 39 0.51 -2.83 19.57
N ARG A 40 0.25 -3.58 18.50
CA ARG A 40 1.28 -4.16 17.63
C ARG A 40 2.09 -3.06 16.93
N SER A 41 1.43 -1.99 16.48
CA SER A 41 2.07 -0.80 15.93
C SER A 41 2.94 -0.10 16.97
N ASP A 42 2.44 0.11 18.19
CA ASP A 42 3.20 0.70 19.29
C ASP A 42 4.47 -0.08 19.62
N ILE A 43 4.36 -1.41 19.72
CA ILE A 43 5.51 -2.30 19.96
C ILE A 43 6.53 -2.18 18.81
N THR A 44 6.05 -2.12 17.57
CA THR A 44 6.93 -1.95 16.39
C THR A 44 7.68 -0.62 16.45
N ASN A 45 7.00 0.46 16.86
CA ASN A 45 7.63 1.76 17.08
C ASN A 45 8.66 1.74 18.22
N GLN A 46 8.39 1.00 19.30
CA GLN A 46 9.35 0.82 20.40
C GLN A 46 10.60 0.06 19.95
N ILE A 47 10.44 -1.02 19.18
CA ILE A 47 11.57 -1.75 18.58
C ILE A 47 12.40 -0.84 17.68
N ARG A 48 11.75 0.00 16.86
CA ARG A 48 12.46 0.97 16.01
C ARG A 48 13.31 1.94 16.85
N LYS A 49 12.73 2.50 17.92
CA LYS A 49 13.46 3.39 18.85
C LYS A 49 14.65 2.69 19.52
N LEU A 50 14.52 1.40 19.84
CA LEU A 50 15.63 0.62 20.38
C LEU A 50 16.76 0.43 19.35
N ASN A 51 16.42 0.17 18.09
CA ASN A 51 17.41 0.07 17.02
C ASN A 51 18.11 1.43 16.75
N GLU A 52 17.36 2.54 16.81
CA GLU A 52 17.94 3.89 16.72
C GLU A 52 18.90 4.17 17.89
N ARG A 53 18.56 3.71 19.10
CA ARG A 53 19.41 3.80 20.29
C ARG A 53 20.68 2.95 20.15
N GLU A 54 20.57 1.75 19.59
CA GLU A 54 21.71 0.85 19.29
C GLU A 54 22.68 1.52 18.33
N ALA A 55 22.19 2.00 17.18
CA ALA A 55 23.02 2.69 16.19
C ALA A 55 23.67 3.97 16.75
N LYS A 56 22.96 4.70 17.61
CA LYS A 56 23.53 5.88 18.28
C LYS A 56 24.66 5.48 19.25
N ALA A 57 24.47 4.43 20.05
CA ALA A 57 25.49 3.94 20.97
C ALA A 57 26.75 3.45 20.23
N GLU A 58 26.57 2.75 19.10
CA GLU A 58 27.67 2.35 18.21
C GLU A 58 28.41 3.57 17.65
N GLY A 59 27.70 4.57 17.15
CA GLY A 59 28.33 5.79 16.63
C GLY A 59 29.00 6.65 17.71
N GLU A 60 28.51 6.64 18.95
CA GLU A 60 29.18 7.29 20.09
C GLU A 60 30.44 6.51 20.52
N HIS A 61 30.38 5.18 20.50
CA HIS A 61 31.53 4.31 20.76
C HIS A 61 32.63 4.52 19.73
N GLU A 62 32.30 4.53 18.44
CA GLU A 62 33.26 4.75 17.35
C GLU A 62 33.97 6.11 17.49
N LYS A 63 33.22 7.17 17.81
CA LYS A 63 33.78 8.52 18.05
C LYS A 63 34.77 8.57 19.21
N VAL A 64 34.58 7.74 20.23
CA VAL A 64 35.48 7.67 21.40
C VAL A 64 36.67 6.77 21.09
N CYS A 65 36.47 5.64 20.43
CA CYS A 65 37.50 4.64 20.21
C CYS A 65 38.45 5.00 19.06
N GLN A 66 37.98 5.65 17.99
CA GLN A 66 38.82 5.95 16.83
C GLN A 66 40.06 6.80 17.19
N PRO A 67 39.94 7.93 17.92
CA PRO A 67 41.11 8.71 18.30
C PRO A 67 42.10 7.95 19.20
N ILE A 68 41.59 7.08 20.08
CA ILE A 68 42.42 6.24 20.96
C ILE A 68 43.18 5.20 20.13
N GLN A 69 42.51 4.55 19.18
CA GLN A 69 43.12 3.57 18.28
C GLN A 69 44.19 4.21 17.39
N ASP A 70 43.93 5.41 16.85
CA ASP A 70 44.89 6.17 16.06
C ASP A 70 46.14 6.54 16.89
N ARG A 71 45.94 6.96 18.16
CA ARG A 71 47.05 7.26 19.06
C ARG A 71 47.83 6.01 19.44
N LEU A 72 47.16 4.89 19.74
CA LEU A 72 47.83 3.61 20.01
C LEU A 72 48.67 3.15 18.82
N SER A 73 48.16 3.27 17.60
CA SER A 73 48.93 2.95 16.39
C SER A 73 50.16 3.84 16.23
N THR A 74 50.04 5.13 16.60
CA THR A 74 51.15 6.08 16.56
C THR A 74 52.21 5.71 17.61
N LEU A 75 51.80 5.38 18.83
CA LEU A 75 52.70 4.92 19.90
C LEU A 75 53.42 3.63 19.53
N GLU A 76 52.75 2.69 18.86
CA GLU A 76 53.37 1.46 18.36
C GLU A 76 54.46 1.75 17.31
N LEU A 77 54.20 2.69 16.39
CA LEU A 77 55.20 3.14 15.41
C LEU A 77 56.40 3.79 16.11
N GLU A 78 56.17 4.75 17.00
CA GLU A 78 57.23 5.42 17.78
C GLU A 78 58.10 4.40 18.55
N ALA A 79 57.48 3.42 19.20
CA ALA A 79 58.19 2.35 19.90
C ALA A 79 59.02 1.48 18.93
N THR A 80 58.47 1.10 17.78
CA THR A 80 59.22 0.32 16.77
C THR A 80 60.40 1.08 16.19
N GLU A 81 60.27 2.38 15.94
CA GLU A 81 61.38 3.22 15.47
C GLU A 81 62.51 3.32 16.49
N LEU A 82 62.18 3.44 17.78
CA LEU A 82 63.17 3.45 18.86
C LEU A 82 63.91 2.11 18.96
N ILE A 83 63.19 0.99 18.87
CA ILE A 83 63.80 -0.35 18.85
C ILE A 83 64.75 -0.50 17.67
N LEU A 84 64.34 -0.10 16.47
CA LEU A 84 65.18 -0.17 15.27
C LEU A 84 66.42 0.72 15.35
N ALA A 85 66.34 1.81 16.12
CA ALA A 85 67.46 2.70 16.40
C ALA A 85 68.35 2.25 17.58
N ASP A 86 68.08 1.08 18.17
CA ASP A 86 68.74 0.56 19.39
C ASP A 86 68.69 1.55 20.56
N LYS A 87 67.54 2.24 20.69
CA LYS A 87 67.26 3.19 21.77
C LYS A 87 66.30 2.59 22.78
N GLU A 88 66.47 2.97 24.04
CA GLU A 88 65.55 2.62 25.11
C GLU A 88 64.18 3.30 24.88
N ILE A 89 63.10 2.58 25.18
CA ILE A 89 61.73 3.10 25.09
C ILE A 89 61.44 3.88 26.37
N PRO A 90 61.06 5.18 26.27
CA PRO A 90 60.68 5.96 27.44
C PRO A 90 59.51 5.33 28.21
N SER A 91 59.57 5.36 29.54
CA SER A 91 58.49 4.86 30.40
C SER A 91 57.17 5.58 30.15
N GLU A 92 57.21 6.86 29.78
CA GLU A 92 56.05 7.69 29.50
C GLU A 92 55.21 7.15 28.33
N LEU A 93 55.85 6.55 27.31
CA LEU A 93 55.14 5.93 26.19
C LEU A 93 54.39 4.66 26.62
N SER A 94 54.98 3.89 27.55
CA SER A 94 54.33 2.71 28.12
C SER A 94 53.15 3.09 29.02
N ASP A 95 53.31 4.14 29.82
CA ASP A 95 52.26 4.66 30.70
C ASP A 95 51.07 5.20 29.88
N GLU A 96 51.34 6.03 28.86
CA GLU A 96 50.31 6.54 27.94
C GLU A 96 49.56 5.40 27.23
N ARG A 97 50.29 4.38 26.75
CA ARG A 97 49.68 3.19 26.16
C ARG A 97 48.76 2.46 27.14
N GLY A 98 49.17 2.35 28.41
CA GLY A 98 48.36 1.75 29.46
C GLY A 98 47.05 2.50 29.68
N GLU A 99 47.12 3.83 29.81
CA GLU A 99 45.94 4.70 29.99
C GLU A 99 44.96 4.60 28.82
N LEU A 100 45.47 4.62 27.58
CA LEU A 100 44.64 4.50 26.37
C LEU A 100 43.94 3.13 26.27
N LEU A 101 44.63 2.05 26.64
CA LEU A 101 44.03 0.71 26.68
C LEU A 101 42.94 0.60 27.75
N GLU A 102 43.12 1.23 28.91
CA GLU A 102 42.08 1.28 29.95
C GLU A 102 40.85 2.09 29.49
N GLN A 103 41.06 3.22 28.80
CA GLN A 103 39.97 3.99 28.21
C GLN A 103 39.18 3.18 27.16
N LEU A 104 39.89 2.45 26.29
CA LEU A 104 39.28 1.54 25.31
C LEU A 104 38.47 0.43 25.98
N ALA A 105 39.02 -0.21 27.01
CA ALA A 105 38.32 -1.25 27.77
C ALA A 105 37.03 -0.71 28.42
N SER A 106 37.09 0.49 28.99
CA SER A 106 35.94 1.18 29.58
C SER A 106 34.86 1.51 28.53
N ALA A 107 35.26 2.02 27.36
CA ALA A 107 34.34 2.30 26.25
C ALA A 107 33.67 1.02 25.72
N ASN A 108 34.43 -0.06 25.52
CA ASN A 108 33.91 -1.35 25.11
C ASN A 108 32.90 -1.91 26.12
N SER A 109 33.23 -1.88 27.42
CA SER A 109 32.34 -2.37 28.48
C SER A 109 31.00 -1.62 28.52
N ARG A 110 31.02 -0.30 28.28
CA ARG A 110 29.80 0.52 28.18
C ARG A 110 28.94 0.11 26.98
N LEU A 111 29.54 -0.04 25.80
CA LEU A 111 28.82 -0.47 24.60
C LEU A 111 28.22 -1.88 24.78
N GLU A 112 28.99 -2.83 25.32
CA GLU A 112 28.51 -4.19 25.58
C GLU A 112 27.31 -4.21 26.53
N THR A 113 27.37 -3.42 27.60
CA THR A 113 26.27 -3.32 28.58
C THR A 113 25.01 -2.72 27.94
N GLU A 114 25.19 -1.70 27.12
CA GLU A 114 24.10 -1.02 26.41
C GLU A 114 23.47 -1.96 25.35
N ALA A 115 24.28 -2.61 24.52
CA ALA A 115 23.84 -3.55 23.51
C ALA A 115 23.10 -4.75 24.13
N LYS A 116 23.58 -5.26 25.27
CA LYS A 116 22.90 -6.32 26.03
C LYS A 116 21.52 -5.85 26.53
N THR A 117 21.45 -4.65 27.10
CA THR A 117 20.19 -4.07 27.59
C THR A 117 19.18 -3.90 26.45
N ILE A 118 19.63 -3.39 25.30
CA ILE A 118 18.79 -3.23 24.11
C ILE A 118 18.29 -4.59 23.60
N ARG A 119 19.18 -5.59 23.52
CA ARG A 119 18.83 -6.95 23.07
C ARG A 119 17.76 -7.58 23.96
N ASP A 120 17.89 -7.45 25.28
CA ASP A 120 16.93 -8.01 26.24
C ASP A 120 15.56 -7.33 26.12
N LEU A 121 15.52 -5.99 25.99
CA LEU A 121 14.29 -5.25 25.78
C LEU A 121 13.63 -5.59 24.43
N ARG A 122 14.42 -5.66 23.35
CA ARG A 122 13.92 -6.02 22.01
C ARG A 122 13.32 -7.42 22.02
N LEU A 123 13.97 -8.39 22.67
CA LEU A 123 13.46 -9.75 22.79
C LEU A 123 12.11 -9.80 23.55
N GLN A 124 11.94 -9.02 24.62
CA GLN A 124 10.67 -8.93 25.33
C GLN A 124 9.56 -8.35 24.43
N LEU A 125 9.86 -7.28 23.70
CA LEU A 125 8.93 -6.66 22.77
C LEU A 125 8.56 -7.58 21.60
N GLU A 126 9.51 -8.32 21.05
CA GLU A 126 9.26 -9.28 19.97
C GLU A 126 8.35 -10.43 20.44
N LYS A 127 8.55 -10.94 21.66
CA LYS A 127 7.66 -11.93 22.27
C LYS A 127 6.24 -11.38 22.46
N GLN A 128 6.11 -10.14 22.95
CA GLN A 128 4.82 -9.48 23.07
C GLN A 128 4.16 -9.31 21.69
N ARG A 129 4.90 -8.84 20.68
CA ARG A 129 4.41 -8.67 19.32
C ARG A 129 3.92 -9.99 18.72
N ALA A 130 4.67 -11.07 18.91
CA ALA A 130 4.30 -12.40 18.42
C ALA A 130 3.03 -12.91 19.11
N SER A 131 2.85 -12.65 20.42
CA SER A 131 1.66 -13.06 21.16
C SER A 131 0.37 -12.35 20.72
N LEU A 132 0.47 -11.18 20.07
CA LEU A 132 -0.70 -10.46 19.55
C LEU A 132 -1.25 -11.07 18.24
N GLY A 133 -0.45 -11.85 17.51
CA GLY A 133 -0.84 -12.48 16.26
C GLY A 133 -1.11 -11.50 15.11
N ASP A 134 -1.58 -12.03 13.98
CA ASP A 134 -2.07 -11.22 12.86
C ASP A 134 -3.59 -11.13 12.90
N THR A 135 -4.11 -9.92 13.13
CA THR A 135 -5.55 -9.67 13.24
C THR A 135 -6.17 -9.09 11.98
N THR A 136 -5.35 -8.80 10.95
CA THR A 136 -5.75 -8.08 9.74
C THR A 136 -6.79 -8.84 8.92
N THR A 137 -6.53 -10.13 8.69
CA THR A 137 -7.43 -11.02 7.92
C THR A 137 -8.77 -11.19 8.61
N GLU A 138 -8.73 -11.35 9.93
CA GLU A 138 -9.92 -11.55 10.75
C GLU A 138 -10.77 -10.28 10.83
N ALA A 139 -10.14 -9.11 11.01
CA ALA A 139 -10.83 -7.83 10.99
C ALA A 139 -11.48 -7.56 9.62
N SER A 140 -10.82 -7.94 8.53
CA SER A 140 -11.37 -7.83 7.16
C SER A 140 -12.57 -8.76 6.96
N ARG A 141 -12.48 -10.00 7.46
CA ARG A 141 -13.58 -10.97 7.45
C ARG A 141 -14.80 -10.44 8.20
N LEU A 142 -14.61 -9.92 9.42
CA LEU A 142 -15.68 -9.35 10.24
C LEU A 142 -16.31 -8.10 9.60
N ARG A 143 -15.53 -7.23 8.97
CA ARG A 143 -16.07 -6.10 8.19
C ARG A 143 -16.94 -6.58 7.03
N GLY A 144 -16.56 -7.67 6.36
CA GLY A 144 -17.39 -8.30 5.34
C GLY A 144 -18.74 -8.77 5.89
N GLN A 145 -18.76 -9.33 7.10
CA GLN A 145 -20.00 -9.78 7.76
C GLN A 145 -20.99 -8.63 8.06
N LEU A 146 -20.51 -7.39 8.27
CA LEU A 146 -21.39 -6.23 8.44
C LEU A 146 -22.25 -5.95 7.20
N THR A 147 -21.83 -6.42 6.03
CA THR A 147 -22.55 -6.28 4.75
C THR A 147 -23.38 -7.51 4.37
N ALA A 148 -23.42 -8.54 5.22
CA ALA A 148 -24.14 -9.78 4.97
C ALA A 148 -25.64 -9.68 5.29
N HIS A 149 -26.43 -10.54 4.64
CA HIS A 149 -27.84 -10.73 4.94
C HIS A 149 -28.03 -11.14 6.42
N GLY A 150 -28.97 -10.51 7.11
CA GLY A 150 -29.24 -10.73 8.54
C GLY A 150 -28.37 -9.90 9.50
N VAL A 151 -27.47 -9.04 8.99
CA VAL A 151 -26.68 -8.08 9.77
C VAL A 151 -26.85 -6.66 9.24
N ALA A 152 -26.75 -6.47 7.92
CA ALA A 152 -26.99 -5.19 7.27
C ALA A 152 -28.48 -4.83 7.24
N ASN A 153 -28.79 -3.53 7.20
CA ASN A 153 -30.15 -3.05 7.01
C ASN A 153 -30.74 -3.52 5.68
N PRO A 154 -31.96 -4.12 5.70
CA PRO A 154 -32.60 -4.61 4.48
C PRO A 154 -32.82 -3.50 3.43
N GLU A 155 -33.05 -2.24 3.84
CA GLU A 155 -33.22 -1.12 2.92
C GLU A 155 -31.90 -0.82 2.18
N LEU A 156 -30.80 -0.67 2.93
CA LEU A 156 -29.47 -0.45 2.33
C LEU A 156 -29.00 -1.66 1.49
N LEU A 157 -29.41 -2.88 1.83
CA LEU A 157 -29.14 -4.06 1.00
C LEU A 157 -29.92 -4.02 -0.32
N ALA A 158 -31.16 -3.54 -0.31
CA ALA A 158 -31.95 -3.35 -1.52
C ALA A 158 -31.35 -2.25 -2.40
N GLU A 159 -30.94 -1.12 -1.80
CA GLU A 159 -30.23 -0.05 -2.52
C GLU A 159 -28.93 -0.55 -3.12
N ARG A 160 -28.13 -1.30 -2.34
CA ARG A 160 -26.90 -1.94 -2.84
C ARG A 160 -27.18 -2.83 -4.04
N PHE A 161 -28.25 -3.63 -4.00
CA PHE A 161 -28.63 -4.49 -5.11
C PHE A 161 -28.94 -3.69 -6.37
N VAL A 162 -29.68 -2.58 -6.25
CA VAL A 162 -29.98 -1.69 -7.37
C VAL A 162 -28.70 -1.11 -7.96
N VAL A 163 -27.77 -0.65 -7.12
CA VAL A 163 -26.49 -0.11 -7.60
C VAL A 163 -25.58 -1.20 -8.19
N ASP A 164 -25.57 -2.41 -7.63
CA ASP A 164 -24.85 -3.56 -8.22
C ASP A 164 -25.40 -3.87 -9.63
N GLN A 165 -26.71 -3.74 -9.86
CA GLN A 165 -27.26 -3.80 -11.21
C GLN A 165 -26.77 -2.62 -12.06
N GLN A 166 -26.83 -1.38 -11.59
CA GLN A 166 -26.34 -0.22 -12.35
C GLN A 166 -24.90 -0.39 -12.81
N VAL A 167 -24.01 -0.89 -11.93
CA VAL A 167 -22.62 -1.22 -12.29
C VAL A 167 -22.58 -2.25 -13.41
N LEU A 168 -23.32 -3.36 -13.29
CA LEU A 168 -23.36 -4.39 -14.32
C LEU A 168 -23.83 -3.85 -15.68
N TRP A 169 -24.86 -3.01 -15.68
CA TRP A 169 -25.41 -2.40 -16.89
C TRP A 169 -24.44 -1.38 -17.50
N ALA A 170 -23.79 -0.55 -16.67
CA ALA A 170 -22.78 0.41 -17.11
C ALA A 170 -21.56 -0.30 -17.71
N GLU A 171 -21.07 -1.38 -17.08
CA GLU A 171 -19.94 -2.17 -17.59
C GLU A 171 -20.28 -2.86 -18.92
N LYS A 172 -21.50 -3.38 -19.07
CA LYS A 172 -21.97 -3.94 -20.35
C LYS A 172 -22.05 -2.87 -21.43
N ARG A 173 -22.59 -1.68 -21.12
CA ARG A 173 -22.66 -0.55 -22.05
C ARG A 173 -21.27 -0.11 -22.49
N HIS A 174 -20.34 0.04 -21.55
CA HIS A 174 -18.96 0.42 -21.84
C HIS A 174 -18.26 -0.62 -22.73
N ARG A 175 -18.46 -1.92 -22.44
CA ARG A 175 -17.92 -3.00 -23.28
C ARG A 175 -18.48 -2.94 -24.71
N ALA A 176 -19.80 -2.82 -24.86
CA ALA A 176 -20.44 -2.72 -26.17
C ALA A 176 -19.96 -1.48 -26.95
N ALA A 177 -19.91 -0.32 -26.31
CA ALA A 177 -19.41 0.91 -26.93
C ALA A 177 -17.95 0.74 -27.42
N LYS A 178 -17.11 0.07 -26.63
CA LYS A 178 -15.72 -0.21 -26.99
C LYS A 178 -15.61 -1.15 -28.19
N GLU A 179 -16.44 -2.19 -28.25
CA GLU A 179 -16.49 -3.13 -29.37
C GLU A 179 -16.94 -2.42 -30.67
N GLU A 180 -17.98 -1.60 -30.60
CA GLU A 180 -18.48 -0.80 -31.74
C GLU A 180 -17.47 0.26 -32.19
N CYS A 181 -16.82 0.95 -31.25
CA CYS A 181 -15.74 1.90 -31.55
C CYS A 181 -14.59 1.22 -32.31
N GLN A 182 -14.18 0.03 -31.88
CA GLN A 182 -13.13 -0.73 -32.56
C GLN A 182 -13.56 -1.17 -33.97
N LEU A 183 -14.82 -1.56 -34.15
CA LEU A 183 -15.36 -1.92 -35.46
C LEU A 183 -15.38 -0.70 -36.40
N ALA A 184 -15.87 0.44 -35.94
CA ALA A 184 -15.89 1.69 -36.69
C ALA A 184 -14.47 2.14 -37.08
N GLN A 185 -13.51 2.03 -36.15
CA GLN A 185 -12.10 2.34 -36.42
C GLN A 185 -11.51 1.42 -37.49
N ARG A 186 -11.82 0.12 -37.47
CA ARG A 186 -11.38 -0.81 -38.53
C ARG A 186 -11.94 -0.44 -39.90
N HIS A 187 -13.24 -0.18 -39.98
CA HIS A 187 -13.87 0.26 -41.23
C HIS A 187 -13.26 1.55 -41.77
N TYR A 188 -12.98 2.52 -40.88
CA TYR A 188 -12.31 3.76 -41.25
C TYR A 188 -10.90 3.51 -41.79
N VAL A 189 -10.09 2.71 -41.08
CA VAL A 189 -8.72 2.37 -41.51
C VAL A 189 -8.72 1.63 -42.85
N GLU A 190 -9.63 0.68 -43.05
CA GLU A 190 -9.78 -0.02 -44.34
C GLU A 190 -10.12 0.94 -45.48
N GLN A 191 -10.98 1.94 -45.23
CA GLN A 191 -11.34 2.94 -46.24
C GLN A 191 -10.16 3.89 -46.55
N VAL A 192 -9.42 4.32 -45.53
CA VAL A 192 -8.20 5.11 -45.72
C VAL A 192 -7.16 4.32 -46.51
N GLN A 193 -6.97 3.03 -46.21
CA GLN A 193 -6.05 2.17 -46.95
C GLN A 193 -6.46 2.05 -48.42
N ARG A 194 -7.76 1.85 -48.72
CA ARG A 194 -8.24 1.82 -50.12
C ARG A 194 -7.94 3.11 -50.86
N ARG A 195 -8.05 4.26 -50.18
CA ARG A 195 -7.70 5.57 -50.75
C ARG A 195 -6.19 5.68 -50.99
N GLU A 196 -5.38 5.22 -50.04
CA GLU A 196 -3.91 5.19 -50.19
C GLU A 196 -3.47 4.27 -51.33
N ASP A 197 -4.08 3.10 -51.47
CA ASP A 197 -3.82 2.17 -52.58
C ASP A 197 -4.24 2.76 -53.95
N ALA A 198 -5.21 3.68 -53.95
CA ALA A 198 -5.63 4.42 -55.14
C ALA A 198 -4.72 5.63 -55.45
N ARG A 199 -3.74 5.96 -54.59
CA ARG A 199 -2.75 7.01 -54.87
C ARG A 199 -1.84 6.57 -56.01
N VAL A 200 -1.65 7.46 -56.98
CA VAL A 200 -0.76 7.21 -58.12
C VAL A 200 0.58 7.90 -57.85
N ILE A 201 1.66 7.12 -57.81
CA ILE A 201 3.03 7.61 -57.59
C ILE A 201 3.84 7.39 -58.87
N ASN A 202 4.59 8.40 -59.31
CA ASN A 202 5.46 8.26 -60.49
C ASN A 202 6.74 7.48 -60.18
N SER A 203 7.53 7.17 -61.21
CA SER A 203 8.82 6.46 -61.08
C SER A 203 9.90 7.22 -60.29
N ARG A 204 9.68 8.50 -59.96
CA ARG A 204 10.55 9.32 -59.10
C ARG A 204 10.11 9.36 -57.64
N GLY A 205 9.00 8.69 -57.30
CA GLY A 205 8.42 8.68 -55.96
C GLY A 205 7.53 9.88 -55.64
N GLU A 206 7.19 10.72 -56.63
CA GLU A 206 6.30 11.87 -56.43
C GLU A 206 4.83 11.45 -56.60
N VAL A 207 3.96 11.91 -55.71
CA VAL A 207 2.51 11.66 -55.77
C VAL A 207 1.92 12.47 -56.93
N VAL A 208 1.40 11.78 -57.93
CA VAL A 208 0.78 12.35 -59.14
C VAL A 208 -0.72 12.58 -58.93
N ARG A 209 -1.36 11.73 -58.13
CA ARG A 209 -2.78 11.84 -57.78
C ARG A 209 -2.98 11.38 -56.35
N ASP A 210 -3.50 12.27 -55.53
CA ASP A 210 -3.97 11.99 -54.18
C ASP A 210 -5.49 12.13 -54.15
N PRO A 211 -6.27 11.05 -53.99
CA PRO A 211 -7.71 11.16 -53.88
C PRO A 211 -8.06 11.86 -52.56
N GLU A 212 -8.94 12.86 -52.61
CA GLU A 212 -9.49 13.48 -51.40
C GLU A 212 -10.41 12.51 -50.63
N PRO A 213 -10.57 12.69 -49.31
CA PRO A 213 -11.55 11.93 -48.53
C PRO A 213 -12.95 12.09 -49.11
N ASP A 214 -13.60 10.98 -49.43
CA ASP A 214 -14.99 10.99 -49.90
C ASP A 214 -16.00 11.17 -48.76
N GLU A 215 -17.26 11.41 -49.10
CA GLU A 215 -18.34 11.57 -48.09
C GLU A 215 -18.50 10.34 -47.20
N HIS A 216 -18.12 9.15 -47.71
CA HIS A 216 -18.18 7.90 -46.96
C HIS A 216 -17.10 7.85 -45.88
N GLU A 217 -15.86 8.22 -46.19
CA GLU A 217 -14.77 8.35 -45.22
C GLU A 217 -15.10 9.39 -44.14
N GLN A 218 -15.63 10.55 -44.53
CA GLN A 218 -16.06 11.58 -43.57
C GLN A 218 -17.23 11.12 -42.68
N ARG A 219 -18.08 10.22 -43.18
CA ARG A 219 -19.14 9.59 -42.37
C ARG A 219 -18.54 8.60 -41.37
N LEU A 220 -17.61 7.75 -41.79
CA LEU A 220 -16.93 6.80 -40.92
C LEU A 220 -16.13 7.50 -39.82
N LEU A 221 -15.45 8.61 -40.14
CA LEU A 221 -14.74 9.41 -39.15
C LEU A 221 -15.68 10.00 -38.09
N ARG A 222 -16.86 10.51 -38.50
CA ARG A 222 -17.90 10.98 -37.57
C ARG A 222 -18.47 9.86 -36.71
N GLU A 223 -18.62 8.67 -37.27
CA GLU A 223 -19.07 7.47 -36.56
C GLU A 223 -18.05 7.03 -35.50
N VAL A 224 -16.75 7.01 -35.83
CA VAL A 224 -15.66 6.78 -34.88
C VAL A 224 -15.71 7.79 -33.74
N ALA A 225 -15.77 9.09 -34.05
CA ALA A 225 -15.84 10.14 -33.03
C ALA A 225 -17.09 10.01 -32.14
N GLY A 226 -18.23 9.61 -32.71
CA GLY A 226 -19.46 9.34 -31.97
C GLY A 226 -19.31 8.18 -30.98
N TRP A 227 -18.68 7.08 -31.40
CA TRP A 227 -18.43 5.93 -30.53
C TRP A 227 -17.33 6.18 -29.49
N GLU A 228 -16.32 7.00 -29.80
CA GLU A 228 -15.32 7.43 -28.82
C GLU A 228 -15.97 8.25 -27.70
N HIS A 229 -16.84 9.19 -28.06
CA HIS A 229 -17.62 9.95 -27.08
C HIS A 229 -18.52 9.05 -26.21
N GLU A 230 -19.19 8.07 -26.83
CA GLU A 230 -20.02 7.10 -26.11
C GLU A 230 -19.18 6.20 -25.18
N CYS A 231 -17.96 5.82 -25.57
CA CYS A 231 -17.02 5.09 -24.72
C CYS A 231 -16.64 5.89 -23.47
N GLU A 232 -16.33 7.18 -23.64
CA GLU A 232 -16.01 8.10 -22.54
C GLU A 232 -17.22 8.28 -21.61
N ALA A 233 -18.41 8.51 -22.16
CA ALA A 233 -19.64 8.65 -21.39
C ALA A 233 -19.97 7.35 -20.62
N ALA A 234 -19.80 6.19 -21.25
CA ALA A 234 -20.01 4.91 -20.59
C ALA A 234 -18.94 4.63 -19.50
N ALA A 235 -17.69 5.06 -19.71
CA ALA A 235 -16.64 4.97 -18.71
C ALA A 235 -16.95 5.83 -17.48
N ALA A 236 -17.43 7.06 -17.69
CA ALA A 236 -17.88 7.94 -16.62
C ALA A 236 -19.04 7.31 -15.83
N ALA A 237 -20.03 6.74 -16.51
CA ALA A 237 -21.15 6.04 -15.86
C ALA A 237 -20.69 4.83 -15.03
N VAL A 238 -19.68 4.08 -15.48
CA VAL A 238 -19.07 3.00 -14.69
C VAL A 238 -18.41 3.55 -13.42
N ALA A 239 -17.65 4.64 -13.54
CA ALA A 239 -16.99 5.27 -12.39
C ALA A 239 -18.01 5.78 -11.35
N GLU A 240 -19.07 6.45 -11.80
CA GLU A 240 -20.16 6.92 -10.94
C GLU A 240 -20.87 5.76 -10.22
N ALA A 241 -21.18 4.68 -10.94
CA ALA A 241 -21.84 3.51 -10.36
C ALA A 241 -20.96 2.81 -9.30
N HIS A 242 -19.65 2.70 -9.54
CA HIS A 242 -18.71 2.18 -8.53
C HIS A 242 -18.58 3.10 -7.32
N ALA A 243 -18.59 4.42 -7.50
CA ALA A 243 -18.58 5.38 -6.41
C ALA A 243 -19.85 5.25 -5.53
N ALA A 244 -21.03 5.20 -6.15
CA ALA A 244 -22.30 5.00 -5.44
C ALA A 244 -22.32 3.65 -4.67
N ARG A 245 -21.74 2.60 -5.26
CA ARG A 245 -21.64 1.28 -4.62
C ARG A 245 -20.80 1.34 -3.35
N GLU A 246 -19.68 2.04 -3.39
CA GLU A 246 -18.80 2.20 -2.25
C GLU A 246 -19.42 3.11 -1.18
N GLU A 247 -20.18 4.13 -1.56
CA GLU A 247 -20.93 4.97 -0.63
C GLU A 247 -21.96 4.15 0.16
N ILE A 248 -22.79 3.35 -0.52
CA ILE A 248 -23.77 2.47 0.14
C ILE A 248 -23.06 1.47 1.06
N ARG A 249 -21.91 0.92 0.62
CA ARG A 249 -21.10 0.04 1.47
C ARG A 249 -20.65 0.75 2.74
N GLN A 250 -20.18 1.99 2.65
CA GLN A 250 -19.76 2.78 3.79
C GLN A 250 -20.93 3.08 4.73
N GLN A 251 -22.10 3.41 4.20
CA GLN A 251 -23.33 3.59 4.98
C GLN A 251 -23.69 2.30 5.74
N ILE A 252 -23.67 1.14 5.05
CA ILE A 252 -23.91 -0.17 5.66
C ILE A 252 -22.89 -0.47 6.76
N VAL A 253 -21.65 0.01 6.68
CA VAL A 253 -20.64 -0.18 7.74
C VAL A 253 -20.83 0.81 8.89
N ALA A 254 -21.30 2.03 8.59
CA ALA A 254 -21.48 3.11 9.56
C ALA A 254 -22.59 2.83 10.57
N GLU A 255 -23.75 2.31 10.13
CA GLU A 255 -24.92 1.99 10.99
C GLU A 255 -24.53 1.37 12.34
#